data_AF-A0A948JLJ9-F1
#
_entry.id   AF-A0A948JLJ9-F1
#
_cell.length_a   1.000
_cell.length_b   1.000
_cell.length_c   1.000
_cell.angle_alpha   90.00
_cell.angle_beta   90.00
_cell.angle_gamma   90.00
#
_symmetry.space_group_name_H-M   'P 1'
#
loop_
_entity.id
_entity.type
_entity.pdbx_description
1 polymer ?
#
loop_
_entity_poly.entity_id
_entity_poly.type
_entity_poly.pdbx_seq_one_letter_code
_entity_poly.pdbx_strand_id
1 'polypeptide(L)'
;GAKKWKTRKGNEHTRYELQKEWKVDSLEGLNPGKEVTAADIPVESLVTISGVSKGKGFQGVIKRHGFHGGPATHGSHSHRRPGSVGMCAFPGRVMKGKKMPGQMGKQTVTLKRRPVVFCDPEKGILCIKGPVPGPNGSHLYVTIETSSSEES
;
A
#
# COMPACT_ATOMS: atom_id res chain seq x y z
N GLY A 1 14.95 8.76 14.01
CA GLY A 1 15.49 8.31 15.32
C GLY A 1 14.52 8.69 16.43
N ALA A 2 14.37 7.85 17.46
CA ALA A 2 13.32 8.06 18.46
C ALA A 2 13.65 9.25 19.40
N LYS A 3 12.74 10.23 19.50
CA LYS A 3 12.93 11.42 20.35
C LYS A 3 12.38 11.14 21.74
N LYS A 4 13.27 11.13 22.73
CA LYS A 4 12.89 11.03 24.14
C LYS A 4 12.39 12.40 24.62
N TRP A 5 11.27 12.42 25.31
CA TRP A 5 10.77 13.62 25.98
C TRP A 5 10.16 13.26 27.33
N LYS A 6 10.25 14.19 28.29
CA LYS A 6 9.73 14.00 29.64
C LYS A 6 8.46 14.81 29.82
N THR A 7 7.44 14.22 30.44
CA THR A 7 6.25 14.94 30.88
C THR A 7 6.57 15.78 32.12
N ARG A 8 5.72 16.75 32.44
CA ARG A 8 5.82 17.56 33.67
C ARG A 8 5.84 16.71 34.95
N LYS A 9 5.29 15.50 34.91
CA LYS A 9 5.25 14.54 36.03
C LYS A 9 6.48 13.61 36.09
N GLY A 10 7.45 13.76 35.19
CA GLY A 10 8.69 12.97 35.18
C GLY A 10 8.64 11.69 34.33
N ASN A 11 7.49 11.32 33.75
CA ASN A 11 7.40 10.14 32.89
C ASN A 11 8.17 10.36 31.58
N GLU A 12 9.03 9.41 31.23
CA GLU A 12 9.84 9.43 30.01
C GLU A 12 9.11 8.70 28.88
N HIS A 13 8.93 9.39 27.76
CA HIS A 13 8.26 8.86 26.58
C HIS A 13 9.20 8.86 25.38
N THR A 14 9.17 7.75 24.65
CA THR A 14 9.89 7.59 23.39
C THR A 14 8.94 7.85 22.24
N ARG A 15 9.15 8.94 21.49
CA ARG A 15 8.40 9.22 20.27
C ARG A 15 9.11 8.59 19.08
N TYR A 16 8.48 7.59 18.48
CA TYR A 16 8.90 7.03 17.20
C TYR A 16 8.39 7.89 16.05
N GLU A 17 9.11 7.87 14.94
CA GLU A 17 8.72 8.56 13.70
C GLU A 17 7.48 7.93 13.07
N LEU A 18 7.39 6.60 13.16
CA LEU A 18 6.30 5.80 12.64
C LEU A 18 5.78 4.87 13.74
N GLN A 19 4.46 4.74 13.82
CA GLN A 19 3.78 3.78 14.67
C GLN A 19 2.76 3.03 13.82
N LYS A 20 2.73 1.71 14.00
CA LYS A 20 1.81 0.82 13.31
C LYS A 20 1.39 -0.28 14.26
N GLU A 21 0.14 -0.71 14.13
CA GLU A 21 -0.42 -1.81 14.88
C GLU A 21 -0.61 -3.02 13.97
N TRP A 22 -0.37 -4.20 14.53
CA TRP A 22 -0.62 -5.50 13.90
C TRP A 22 -1.63 -6.27 14.76
N LYS A 23 -2.58 -6.91 14.10
CA LYS A 23 -3.45 -7.89 14.76
C LYS A 23 -2.67 -9.19 14.87
N VAL A 24 -2.61 -9.76 16.07
CA VAL A 24 -1.91 -11.01 16.37
C VAL A 24 -2.87 -11.91 17.14
N ASP A 25 -2.81 -13.22 16.90
CA ASP A 25 -3.68 -14.19 17.56
C ASP A 25 -3.22 -14.54 18.98
N SER A 26 -1.91 -14.47 19.25
CA SER A 26 -1.31 -14.67 20.58
C SER A 26 -0.20 -13.65 20.84
N LEU A 27 -0.06 -13.23 22.10
CA LEU A 27 1.01 -12.34 22.57
C LEU A 27 2.22 -13.09 23.14
N GLU A 28 2.18 -14.43 23.13
CA GLU A 28 3.27 -15.26 23.62
C GLU A 28 4.57 -14.95 22.87
N GLY A 29 5.63 -14.58 23.60
CA GLY A 29 6.94 -14.24 23.03
C GLY A 29 7.11 -12.77 22.57
N LEU A 30 6.09 -11.92 22.72
CA LEU A 30 6.11 -10.49 22.40
C LEU A 30 6.03 -9.63 23.67
N ASN A 31 7.15 -9.57 24.41
CA ASN A 31 7.27 -8.66 25.56
C ASN A 31 7.43 -7.20 25.09
N PRO A 32 6.86 -6.22 25.83
CA PRO A 32 7.05 -4.81 25.51
C PRO A 32 8.54 -4.44 25.55
N GLY A 33 9.02 -3.80 24.50
CA GLY A 33 10.43 -3.40 24.35
C GLY A 33 11.31 -4.42 23.63
N LYS A 34 10.79 -5.58 23.23
CA LYS A 34 11.51 -6.51 22.35
C LYS A 34 11.73 -5.86 20.97
N GLU A 35 12.97 -5.88 20.52
CA GLU A 35 13.32 -5.48 19.16
C GLU A 35 13.04 -6.63 18.18
N VAL A 36 12.36 -6.32 17.07
CA VAL A 36 12.10 -7.26 15.97
C VAL A 36 13.07 -6.93 14.86
N THR A 37 13.88 -7.91 14.47
CA THR A 37 14.95 -7.75 13.48
C THR A 37 14.67 -8.60 12.24
N ALA A 38 15.48 -8.42 11.19
CA ALA A 38 15.37 -9.24 9.98
C ALA A 38 15.57 -10.75 10.26
N ALA A 39 16.26 -11.10 11.35
CA ALA A 39 16.47 -12.49 11.76
C ALA A 39 15.16 -13.23 12.14
N ASP A 40 14.12 -12.49 12.55
CA ASP A 40 12.83 -13.07 12.90
C ASP A 40 12.00 -13.50 11.67
N ILE A 41 12.47 -13.15 10.47
CA ILE A 41 11.82 -13.49 9.20
C ILE A 41 12.59 -14.66 8.55
N PRO A 42 12.06 -15.89 8.59
CA PRO A 42 12.74 -17.03 7.98
C PRO A 42 12.87 -16.84 6.47
N VAL A 43 14.02 -17.24 5.92
CA VAL A 43 14.25 -17.31 4.47
C VAL A 43 13.25 -18.31 3.87
N GLU A 44 12.79 -18.08 2.64
CA GLU A 44 11.75 -18.86 1.94
C GLU A 44 10.32 -18.70 2.47
N SER A 45 10.09 -17.85 3.48
CA SER A 45 8.74 -17.52 3.92
C SER A 45 7.96 -16.65 2.91
N LEU A 46 6.64 -16.72 2.98
CA LEU A 46 5.74 -15.83 2.28
C LEU A 46 5.39 -14.64 3.17
N VAL A 47 5.48 -13.43 2.61
CA VAL A 47 5.14 -12.19 3.29
C VAL A 47 4.08 -11.40 2.55
N THR A 48 3.19 -10.78 3.30
CA THR A 48 2.32 -9.68 2.84
C THR A 48 3.06 -8.36 3.05
N ILE A 49 3.15 -7.54 1.99
CA ILE A 49 3.73 -6.20 2.03
C ILE A 49 2.62 -5.17 1.91
N SER A 50 2.51 -4.25 2.85
CA SER A 50 1.60 -3.11 2.79
C SER A 50 2.39 -1.80 2.77
N GLY A 51 1.98 -0.87 1.92
CA GLY A 51 2.66 0.42 1.79
C GLY A 51 1.81 1.47 1.09
N VAL A 52 2.28 2.72 1.11
CA VAL A 52 1.62 3.81 0.38
C VAL A 52 2.16 3.87 -1.04
N SER A 53 1.30 3.60 -2.01
CA SER A 53 1.66 3.65 -3.43
C SER A 53 2.17 5.03 -3.87
N LYS A 54 3.07 5.03 -4.87
CA LYS A 54 3.61 6.25 -5.46
C LYS A 54 2.49 7.15 -5.99
N GLY A 55 2.46 8.39 -5.52
CA GLY A 55 1.54 9.43 -6.00
C GLY A 55 1.81 9.81 -7.45
N LYS A 56 0.76 9.99 -8.23
CA LYS A 56 0.82 10.42 -9.65
C LYS A 56 0.10 11.74 -9.90
N GLY A 57 -0.45 12.41 -8.88
CA GLY A 57 -1.19 13.67 -9.03
C GLY A 57 -2.58 13.49 -9.65
N PHE A 58 -3.15 14.56 -10.22
CA PHE A 58 -4.44 14.53 -10.91
C PHE A 58 -4.29 13.88 -12.29
N GLN A 59 -5.03 12.80 -12.53
CA GLN A 59 -4.93 12.01 -13.75
C GLN A 59 -6.26 11.93 -14.51
N GLY A 60 -6.17 11.97 -15.84
CA GLY A 60 -7.29 11.77 -16.75
C GLY A 60 -7.83 10.33 -16.72
N VAL A 61 -9.05 10.13 -17.25
CA VAL A 61 -9.76 8.84 -17.18
C VAL A 61 -9.02 7.68 -17.84
N ILE A 62 -8.30 7.94 -18.93
CA ILE A 62 -7.52 6.92 -19.64
C ILE A 62 -6.41 6.37 -18.72
N LYS A 63 -5.60 7.24 -18.13
CA LYS A 63 -4.48 6.81 -17.28
C LYS A 63 -4.95 6.27 -15.93
N ARG A 64 -6.02 6.85 -15.36
CA ARG A 64 -6.52 6.49 -14.04
C ARG A 64 -7.31 5.18 -14.05
N HIS A 65 -8.13 4.95 -15.08
CA HIS A 65 -9.10 3.86 -15.13
C HIS A 65 -8.95 2.92 -16.34
N GLY A 66 -7.97 3.16 -17.21
CA GLY A 66 -7.75 2.33 -18.41
C GLY A 66 -8.81 2.50 -19.50
N PHE A 67 -9.50 3.64 -19.55
CA PHE A 67 -10.50 3.89 -20.60
C PHE A 67 -9.86 3.96 -21.98
N HIS A 68 -10.58 3.48 -23.01
CA HIS A 68 -10.19 3.68 -24.40
C HIS A 68 -10.39 5.15 -24.81
N GLY A 69 -9.53 5.63 -25.70
CA GLY A 69 -9.68 6.93 -26.33
C GLY A 69 -10.66 6.90 -27.49
N GLY A 70 -11.16 8.06 -27.89
CA GLY A 70 -11.90 8.18 -29.15
C GLY A 70 -10.96 8.09 -30.36
N PRO A 71 -11.50 7.92 -31.58
CA PRO A 71 -10.71 7.90 -32.81
C PRO A 71 -9.81 9.13 -32.94
N ALA A 72 -8.63 8.94 -33.51
CA ALA A 72 -7.70 10.04 -33.80
C ALA A 72 -7.98 10.71 -35.15
N THR A 73 -8.56 9.96 -36.10
CA THR A 73 -8.88 10.40 -37.47
C THR A 73 -10.38 10.66 -37.64
N HIS A 74 -10.82 10.93 -38.88
CA HIS A 74 -12.22 11.16 -39.27
C HIS A 74 -12.93 12.30 -38.51
N GLY A 75 -12.22 13.40 -38.24
CA GLY A 75 -12.81 14.62 -37.67
C GLY A 75 -13.21 14.52 -36.19
N SER A 76 -12.74 13.50 -35.46
CA SER A 76 -13.01 13.35 -34.04
C SER A 76 -12.40 14.50 -33.22
N HIS A 77 -13.21 15.15 -32.38
CA HIS A 77 -12.76 16.19 -31.45
C HIS A 77 -12.59 15.68 -30.00
N SER A 78 -12.71 14.37 -29.77
CA SER A 78 -12.74 13.77 -28.43
C SER A 78 -11.82 12.57 -28.32
N HIS A 79 -10.53 12.82 -28.15
CA HIS A 79 -9.53 11.74 -28.05
C HIS A 79 -9.39 11.19 -26.63
N ARG A 80 -9.35 12.06 -25.61
CA ARG A 80 -9.05 11.67 -24.21
C ARG A 80 -10.11 12.08 -23.19
N ARG A 81 -11.25 12.59 -23.66
CA ARG A 81 -12.35 13.02 -22.79
C ARG A 81 -13.06 11.79 -22.21
N PRO A 82 -13.67 11.90 -21.02
CA PRO A 82 -14.60 10.88 -20.55
C PRO A 82 -15.76 10.73 -21.55
N GLY A 83 -16.19 9.49 -21.78
CA GLY A 83 -17.41 9.21 -22.53
C GLY A 83 -18.67 9.66 -21.78
N SER A 84 -19.84 9.18 -22.23
CA SER A 84 -21.11 9.53 -21.59
C SER A 84 -21.11 9.26 -20.09
N VAL A 85 -21.55 10.25 -19.32
CA VAL A 85 -21.52 10.22 -17.86
C VAL A 85 -22.79 9.56 -17.28
N GLY A 86 -23.93 9.69 -17.95
CA GLY A 86 -25.22 9.25 -17.43
C GLY A 86 -26.21 8.80 -18.52
N MET A 87 -27.44 8.56 -18.08
CA MET A 87 -28.60 8.18 -18.90
C MET A 87 -29.49 9.42 -19.12
N CYS A 88 -30.37 9.37 -20.12
CA CYS A 88 -31.23 10.50 -20.50
C CYS A 88 -32.34 10.79 -19.47
N ALA A 89 -33.44 10.02 -19.46
CA ALA A 89 -34.63 10.35 -18.66
C ALA A 89 -34.57 9.80 -17.22
N PHE A 90 -34.43 8.49 -17.05
CA PHE A 90 -34.27 7.86 -15.74
C PHE A 90 -32.82 7.38 -15.60
N PRO A 91 -32.08 7.69 -14.51
CA PRO A 91 -32.46 8.25 -13.20
C PRO A 91 -32.27 9.79 -13.03
N GLY A 92 -32.07 10.55 -14.11
CA GLY A 92 -31.93 12.02 -14.06
C GLY A 92 -30.72 12.56 -13.28
N ARG A 93 -29.74 11.71 -12.96
CA ARG A 93 -28.51 12.08 -12.23
C ARG A 93 -27.34 11.17 -12.60
N VAL A 94 -26.12 11.59 -12.24
CA VAL A 94 -24.95 10.73 -12.33
C VAL A 94 -24.95 9.73 -11.18
N MET A 95 -24.81 8.44 -11.49
CA MET A 95 -24.73 7.39 -10.47
C MET A 95 -23.46 7.51 -9.63
N LYS A 96 -23.56 7.21 -8.32
CA LYS A 96 -22.40 7.16 -7.42
C LYS A 96 -21.41 6.09 -7.91
N GLY A 97 -20.12 6.35 -7.75
CA GLY A 97 -19.06 5.44 -8.23
C GLY A 97 -18.72 5.59 -9.73
N LYS A 98 -19.36 6.52 -10.45
CA LYS A 98 -18.97 6.83 -11.84
C LYS A 98 -17.49 7.22 -11.90
N LYS A 99 -16.74 6.50 -12.73
CA LYS A 99 -15.30 6.71 -12.92
C LYS A 99 -15.04 8.03 -13.66
N MET A 100 -14.33 8.93 -12.98
CA MET A 100 -14.00 10.28 -13.43
C MET A 100 -12.51 10.58 -13.23
N PRO A 101 -11.95 11.63 -13.86
CA PRO A 101 -10.57 12.04 -13.60
C PRO A 101 -10.38 12.43 -12.13
N GLY A 102 -9.15 12.38 -11.63
CA GLY A 102 -8.88 12.67 -10.22
C GLY A 102 -7.51 12.23 -9.75
N GLN A 103 -7.24 12.38 -8.46
CA GLN A 103 -5.99 11.95 -7.85
C GLN A 103 -5.77 10.44 -8.04
N MET A 104 -4.55 10.08 -8.45
CA MET A 104 -4.09 8.70 -8.61
C MET A 104 -2.86 8.43 -7.75
N GLY A 105 -2.80 7.25 -7.14
CA GLY A 105 -1.75 6.87 -6.19
C GLY A 105 -1.95 7.49 -4.82
N LYS A 106 -0.92 7.42 -3.95
CA LYS A 106 -1.01 7.82 -2.52
C LYS A 106 -2.12 7.07 -1.78
N GLN A 107 -2.39 5.85 -2.20
CA GLN A 107 -3.33 4.94 -1.55
C GLN A 107 -2.54 3.80 -0.90
N THR A 108 -3.05 3.30 0.23
CA THR A 108 -2.52 2.08 0.86
C THR A 108 -2.79 0.90 -0.05
N VAL A 109 -1.72 0.22 -0.45
CA VAL A 109 -1.77 -0.97 -1.31
C VAL A 109 -1.09 -2.11 -0.56
N THR A 110 -1.73 -3.27 -0.61
CA THR A 110 -1.23 -4.50 0.01
C THR A 110 -0.99 -5.53 -1.08
N LEU A 111 0.24 -6.04 -1.15
CA LEU A 111 0.64 -7.14 -2.01
C LEU A 111 0.82 -8.38 -1.14
N LYS A 112 -0.05 -9.38 -1.35
CA LYS A 112 -0.01 -10.65 -0.60
C LYS A 112 0.98 -11.64 -1.23
N ARG A 113 1.39 -12.64 -0.45
CA ARG A 113 2.12 -13.83 -0.91
C ARG A 113 3.37 -13.52 -1.72
N ARG A 114 4.28 -12.71 -1.17
CA ARG A 114 5.59 -12.43 -1.79
C ARG A 114 6.68 -13.27 -1.13
N PRO A 115 7.45 -14.06 -1.89
CA PRO A 115 8.49 -14.89 -1.31
C PRO A 115 9.72 -14.05 -0.94
N VAL A 116 10.28 -14.31 0.23
CA VAL A 116 11.58 -13.80 0.66
C VAL A 116 12.67 -14.61 0.00
N VAL A 117 13.56 -13.94 -0.74
CA VAL A 117 14.65 -14.59 -1.50
C VAL A 117 15.94 -14.62 -0.72
N PHE A 118 16.19 -13.56 0.06
CA PHE A 118 17.45 -13.41 0.79
C PHE A 118 17.24 -12.53 2.02
N CYS A 119 17.93 -12.89 3.10
CA CYS A 119 17.95 -12.13 4.34
C CYS A 119 19.41 -12.05 4.84
N ASP A 120 19.89 -10.83 5.08
CA ASP A 120 21.17 -10.54 5.73
C ASP A 120 20.86 -9.88 7.08
N PRO A 121 20.87 -10.64 8.19
CA PRO A 121 20.53 -10.11 9.51
C PRO A 121 21.58 -9.14 10.06
N GLU A 122 22.85 -9.25 9.66
CA GLU A 122 23.91 -8.35 10.12
C GLU A 122 23.72 -6.94 9.55
N LYS A 123 23.35 -6.86 8.26
CA LYS A 123 23.06 -5.58 7.60
C LYS A 123 21.61 -5.13 7.75
N GLY A 124 20.73 -5.98 8.30
CA GLY A 124 19.30 -5.72 8.39
C GLY A 124 18.60 -5.63 7.03
N ILE A 125 19.10 -6.35 6.02
CA ILE A 125 18.59 -6.30 4.65
C ILE A 125 17.66 -7.50 4.39
N LEU A 126 16.47 -7.21 3.87
CA LEU A 126 15.51 -8.22 3.42
C LEU A 126 15.22 -8.03 1.93
N CYS A 127 15.45 -9.06 1.13
CA CYS A 127 15.16 -9.05 -0.30
C CYS A 127 13.90 -9.86 -0.60
N ILE A 128 12.90 -9.20 -1.16
CA ILE A 128 11.61 -9.79 -1.51
C ILE A 128 11.48 -9.88 -3.03
N LYS A 129 10.96 -11.00 -3.54
CA LYS A 129 10.75 -11.17 -4.97
C LYS A 129 9.59 -10.30 -5.46
N GLY A 130 9.88 -9.42 -6.41
CA GLY A 130 8.88 -8.71 -7.20
C GLY A 130 8.68 -7.25 -6.77
N PRO A 131 7.55 -6.63 -7.18
CA PRO A 131 7.31 -5.21 -6.97
C PRO A 131 6.91 -4.91 -5.52
N VAL A 132 7.20 -3.69 -5.09
CA VAL A 132 6.91 -3.19 -3.74
C VAL A 132 6.10 -1.90 -3.84
N PRO A 133 5.06 -1.70 -3.00
CA PRO A 133 4.19 -0.53 -3.10
C PRO A 133 4.84 0.71 -2.48
N GLY A 134 5.37 1.60 -3.31
CA GLY A 134 5.83 2.92 -2.87
C GLY A 134 6.94 3.50 -3.73
N PRO A 135 7.30 4.77 -3.52
CA PRO A 135 8.55 5.32 -4.03
C PRO A 135 9.76 4.77 -3.25
N ASN A 136 10.96 4.90 -3.81
CA ASN A 136 12.19 4.51 -3.12
C ASN A 136 12.32 5.28 -1.79
N GLY A 137 12.71 4.58 -0.72
CA GLY A 137 12.83 5.16 0.63
C GLY A 137 11.51 5.30 1.40
N SER A 138 10.37 4.85 0.86
CA SER A 138 9.11 4.85 1.60
C SER A 138 9.06 3.75 2.67
N HIS A 139 8.33 4.01 3.74
CA HIS A 139 8.03 2.98 4.73
C HIS A 139 7.09 1.90 4.19
N LEU A 140 7.38 0.67 4.60
CA LEU A 140 6.62 -0.52 4.26
C LEU A 140 6.36 -1.30 5.53
N TYR A 141 5.21 -1.96 5.57
CA TYR A 141 4.82 -2.85 6.63
C TYR A 141 4.85 -4.27 6.09
N VAL A 142 5.63 -5.12 6.72
CA VAL A 142 5.76 -6.53 6.35
C VAL A 142 5.04 -7.35 7.40
N THR A 143 4.21 -8.28 6.95
CA THR A 143 3.54 -9.27 7.79
C THR A 143 3.91 -10.64 7.26
N ILE A 144 4.43 -11.51 8.13
CA ILE A 144 4.69 -12.90 7.77
C ILE A 144 3.33 -13.58 7.60
N GLU A 145 3.14 -14.24 6.46
CA GLU A 145 1.96 -15.09 6.26
C GLU A 145 2.28 -16.47 6.82
N THR A 146 1.62 -16.83 7.92
CA THR A 146 1.55 -18.23 8.34
C THR A 146 0.68 -18.96 7.31
N SER A 147 1.23 -19.99 6.67
CA SER A 147 0.50 -20.80 5.70
C SER A 147 -0.57 -21.64 6.40
N SER A 148 -1.70 -21.04 6.77
CA SER A 148 -2.94 -21.79 6.94
C SER A 148 -3.46 -22.11 5.53
N SER A 149 -3.12 -23.32 5.09
CA SER A 149 -3.90 -24.24 4.24
C SER A 149 -4.81 -23.69 3.14
N GLU A 150 -4.71 -24.36 1.99
CA GLU A 150 -5.64 -24.42 0.86
C GLU A 150 -7.14 -24.40 1.26
N GLU A 151 -8.00 -24.11 0.25
CA GLU A 151 -9.49 -24.06 0.25
C GLU A 151 -10.06 -22.64 0.50
N SER A 152 -10.82 -21.99 -0.40
CA SER A 152 -11.64 -22.39 -1.56
C SER A 152 -11.55 -21.39 -2.72
#